data_AF-A0A2G7G0G9-F1
#
_entry.id   AF-A0A2G7G0G9-F1
#
_cell.length_a   1.000
_cell.length_b   1.000
_cell.length_c   1.000
_cell.angle_alpha   90.00
_cell.angle_beta   90.00
_cell.angle_gamma   90.00
#
_symmetry.space_group_name_H-M   'P 1'
#
loop_
_entity.id
_entity.type
_entity.pdbx_description
1 polymer ?
#
loop_
_entity_poly.entity_id
_entity_poly.type
_entity_poly.pdbx_seq_one_letter_code
_entity_poly.pdbx_strand_id
1 'polypeptide(L)'
;MAPITTAATEKAKQEEYDDMHEDPIEDEEDESSDLDPSQREYLEHHRKLDQFLSPLSLDEAVLYKLARRFSSVYRDLALHSEEQFLPTPVTHLPTGLETGRYLAIDVGGTNLRVAFIELLGDAANSDIGSTDASEQSTTIRKAQRQRVRRTLERAWPIQEHLKMDNAEDLFSWIGDRIAEVVAESLTSDATKGKVPEELEMGITFSFPIMQESLSEATLMPMGKGFAITSDLNLRNILLSGYERHTRRPDDEDEPSSKRRKLFALPKLKIAAITNDAVATLASLAYAVKSLPNSRVAMGIIVGTGCNATIPMKLSSLHETKANHVKSKDSEAVETVINTEWTLAGSAPPLKELDIITKWDIELDRACARPGFQPFEYLTGGRYIGELIRLILFDYLTNVRGLSSKELPANLVQEYALTTTYISDNVARARSDLELADVLNHSLPSPESSEWHWDAVCAGAFRKIARTVQKRAAGLIAAAVVGLLACANEIELKVESTENSPQPSGAASPEHNGGADVSAVTNVLSPSTLNVSTNAQRGNGPIVPVLSPTPTPADWQSGPEELVVAYTGGIIQHYPNFKNMCQQFIDRLIMRTGPQKSGKSVFLREVSDGGVIGAGVLAGMVANR
;
A
#
# COMPACT_ATOMS: atom_id res chain seq x y z
N MET A 1 -46.78 -50.69 14.63
CA MET A 1 -46.82 -51.72 15.70
C MET A 1 -45.40 -52.01 16.13
N ALA A 2 -45.15 -52.25 17.42
CA ALA A 2 -43.94 -52.92 17.93
C ALA A 2 -44.32 -54.36 18.35
N PRO A 3 -43.38 -55.31 18.42
CA PRO A 3 -42.46 -55.50 19.57
C PRO A 3 -40.96 -55.39 19.15
N ILE A 4 -39.92 -55.15 19.97
CA ILE A 4 -39.59 -55.35 21.41
C ILE A 4 -38.71 -56.60 21.69
N THR A 5 -37.42 -56.35 22.02
CA THR A 5 -36.42 -57.22 22.73
C THR A 5 -36.01 -58.55 22.07
N THR A 6 -34.80 -59.12 22.27
CA THR A 6 -33.96 -59.26 23.50
C THR A 6 -32.45 -58.98 23.33
N ALA A 7 -31.70 -59.01 24.44
CA ALA A 7 -30.27 -58.71 24.54
C ALA A 7 -29.53 -59.72 25.46
N ALA A 8 -28.26 -59.43 25.82
CA ALA A 8 -27.31 -60.24 26.61
C ALA A 8 -26.67 -61.44 25.84
N THR A 9 -25.47 -61.92 26.19
CA THR A 9 -24.77 -61.82 27.48
C THR A 9 -23.26 -61.58 27.35
N GLU A 10 -22.67 -60.91 28.33
CA GLU A 10 -21.24 -60.63 28.47
C GLU A 10 -20.40 -61.86 28.85
N LYS A 11 -19.09 -61.79 28.57
CA LYS A 11 -18.04 -62.28 29.49
C LYS A 11 -16.91 -61.26 29.53
N ALA A 12 -16.37 -61.04 30.71
CA ALA A 12 -15.32 -60.05 30.99
C ALA A 12 -14.20 -60.67 31.83
N LYS A 13 -13.17 -59.86 32.14
CA LYS A 13 -12.07 -60.08 33.11
C LYS A 13 -10.91 -60.99 32.66
N GLN A 14 -9.64 -60.72 33.03
CA GLN A 14 -9.03 -59.50 33.61
C GLN A 14 -7.48 -59.54 33.46
N GLU A 15 -6.87 -58.36 33.57
CA GLU A 15 -5.44 -57.96 33.69
C GLU A 15 -4.40 -59.00 34.16
N GLU A 16 -3.17 -58.90 33.61
CA GLU A 16 -1.92 -58.92 34.38
C GLU A 16 -0.82 -58.10 33.64
N TYR A 17 0.21 -57.63 34.38
CA TYR A 17 1.38 -56.85 33.90
C TYR A 17 2.52 -57.83 33.46
N ASP A 18 3.59 -57.48 32.73
CA ASP A 18 4.61 -56.45 33.03
C ASP A 18 5.70 -56.34 31.93
N ASP A 19 6.72 -55.51 32.18
CA ASP A 19 8.05 -55.39 31.57
C ASP A 19 8.21 -54.62 30.23
N MET A 20 9.43 -54.12 30.00
CA MET A 20 9.76 -53.04 29.05
C MET A 20 10.57 -53.53 27.85
N HIS A 21 10.33 -52.93 26.68
CA HIS A 21 11.38 -52.70 25.69
C HIS A 21 11.23 -51.30 25.08
N GLU A 22 12.38 -50.66 24.84
CA GLU A 22 12.48 -49.42 24.07
C GLU A 22 12.44 -49.78 22.58
N ASP A 23 11.32 -49.55 21.90
CA ASP A 23 11.27 -49.61 20.44
C ASP A 23 11.98 -48.36 19.85
N PRO A 24 12.66 -48.46 18.70
CA PRO A 24 13.50 -47.37 18.19
C PRO A 24 12.71 -46.15 17.71
N ILE A 25 13.43 -45.04 17.55
CA ILE A 25 13.01 -43.98 16.63
C ILE A 25 13.09 -44.58 15.22
N GLU A 26 11.95 -44.85 14.60
CA GLU A 26 11.89 -45.11 13.15
C GLU A 26 12.11 -43.78 12.41
N ASP A 27 13.10 -43.76 11.52
CA ASP A 27 13.43 -42.58 10.72
C ASP A 27 12.29 -42.21 9.74
N GLU A 28 12.12 -40.93 9.42
CA GLU A 28 11.14 -40.43 8.44
C GLU A 28 11.55 -40.73 6.96
N GLU A 29 12.02 -41.95 6.68
CA GLU A 29 12.53 -42.40 5.38
C GLU A 29 11.81 -43.65 4.84
N ASP A 30 10.48 -43.60 4.53
CA ASP A 30 9.96 -44.22 3.27
C ASP A 30 8.49 -43.95 2.80
N GLU A 31 7.80 -42.87 3.20
CA GLU A 31 6.48 -42.52 2.58
C GLU A 31 6.54 -42.26 1.05
N SER A 32 7.72 -42.26 0.44
CA SER A 32 7.93 -42.00 -1.00
C SER A 32 7.74 -43.23 -1.90
N SER A 33 7.75 -44.43 -1.33
CA SER A 33 7.89 -45.71 -2.05
C SER A 33 6.63 -46.12 -2.83
N ASP A 34 5.45 -45.92 -2.25
CA ASP A 34 4.14 -46.30 -2.83
C ASP A 34 3.57 -45.32 -3.88
N LEU A 35 4.26 -44.21 -4.16
CA LEU A 35 3.77 -43.18 -5.09
C LEU A 35 3.89 -43.61 -6.57
N ASP A 36 2.84 -43.37 -7.34
CA ASP A 36 2.86 -43.58 -8.80
C ASP A 36 3.96 -42.72 -9.47
N PRO A 37 4.68 -43.23 -10.51
CA PRO A 37 5.71 -42.45 -11.20
C PRO A 37 5.28 -41.06 -11.68
N SER A 38 4.03 -40.87 -12.14
CA SER A 38 3.55 -39.54 -12.55
C SER A 38 3.38 -38.57 -11.37
N GLN A 39 3.01 -39.09 -10.19
CA GLN A 39 2.92 -38.31 -8.96
C GLN A 39 4.33 -37.92 -8.46
N ARG A 40 5.30 -38.84 -8.54
CA ARG A 40 6.70 -38.55 -8.20
C ARG A 40 7.32 -37.49 -9.12
N GLU A 41 7.10 -37.57 -10.43
CA GLU A 41 7.56 -36.55 -11.38
C GLU A 41 6.90 -35.19 -11.11
N TYR A 42 5.58 -35.16 -10.87
CA TYR A 42 4.84 -33.95 -10.51
C TYR A 42 5.38 -33.30 -9.22
N LEU A 43 5.65 -34.09 -8.18
CA LEU A 43 6.20 -33.61 -6.91
C LEU A 43 7.65 -33.10 -7.07
N GLU A 44 8.48 -33.82 -7.84
CA GLU A 44 9.87 -33.39 -8.09
C GLU A 44 9.93 -32.08 -8.90
N HIS A 45 9.05 -31.91 -9.90
CA HIS A 45 8.88 -30.64 -10.61
C HIS A 45 8.52 -29.50 -9.66
N HIS A 46 7.54 -29.72 -8.76
CA HIS A 46 7.14 -28.71 -7.78
C HIS A 46 8.27 -28.34 -6.82
N ARG A 47 9.03 -29.34 -6.33
CA ARG A 47 10.20 -29.14 -5.46
C ARG A 47 11.32 -28.36 -6.15
N LYS A 48 11.64 -28.68 -7.40
CA LYS A 48 12.62 -27.94 -8.23
C LYS A 48 12.20 -26.47 -8.40
N LEU A 49 10.91 -26.24 -8.65
CA LEU A 49 10.36 -24.89 -8.80
C LEU A 49 10.31 -24.11 -7.47
N ASP A 50 10.01 -24.74 -6.33
CA ASP A 50 10.11 -24.09 -5.02
C ASP A 50 11.56 -23.74 -4.67
N GLN A 51 12.51 -24.62 -4.94
CA GLN A 51 13.94 -24.34 -4.76
C GLN A 51 14.39 -23.15 -5.63
N PHE A 52 13.99 -23.13 -6.90
CA PHE A 52 14.27 -22.02 -7.82
C PHE A 52 13.67 -20.69 -7.35
N LEU A 53 12.44 -20.70 -6.83
CA LEU A 53 11.75 -19.48 -6.34
C LEU A 53 12.09 -19.10 -4.89
N SER A 54 12.88 -19.91 -4.18
CA SER A 54 13.22 -19.66 -2.77
C SER A 54 13.81 -18.26 -2.48
N PRO A 55 14.62 -17.60 -3.35
CA PRO A 55 15.13 -16.25 -3.09
C PRO A 55 14.04 -15.15 -3.10
N LEU A 56 12.84 -15.44 -3.59
CA LEU A 56 11.69 -14.52 -3.57
C LEU A 56 10.82 -14.70 -2.31
N SER A 57 11.05 -15.75 -1.52
CA SER A 57 10.18 -16.13 -0.40
C SER A 57 10.58 -15.44 0.90
N LEU A 58 10.07 -14.22 1.11
CA LEU A 58 10.25 -13.51 2.37
C LEU A 58 9.39 -14.10 3.50
N ASP A 59 10.00 -14.35 4.65
CA ASP A 59 9.31 -14.70 5.89
C ASP A 59 8.87 -13.46 6.69
N GLU A 60 8.04 -13.67 7.71
CA GLU A 60 7.46 -12.60 8.53
C GLU A 60 8.47 -11.96 9.51
N ALA A 61 9.57 -12.62 9.84
CA ALA A 61 10.65 -12.06 10.63
C ALA A 61 11.51 -11.10 9.79
N VAL A 62 11.81 -11.46 8.54
CA VAL A 62 12.47 -10.57 7.57
C VAL A 62 11.59 -9.35 7.29
N LEU A 63 10.29 -9.52 7.04
CA LEU A 63 9.37 -8.39 6.84
C LEU A 63 9.23 -7.49 8.08
N TYR A 64 9.27 -8.05 9.29
CA TYR A 64 9.25 -7.27 10.53
C TYR A 64 10.57 -6.51 10.79
N LYS A 65 11.71 -7.14 10.52
CA LYS A 65 13.03 -6.48 10.53
C LYS A 65 13.11 -5.38 9.47
N LEU A 66 12.54 -5.60 8.29
CA LEU A 66 12.42 -4.59 7.23
C LEU A 66 11.55 -3.41 7.69
N ALA A 67 10.37 -3.65 8.26
CA ALA A 67 9.52 -2.58 8.78
C ALA A 67 10.21 -1.75 9.87
N ARG A 68 10.94 -2.39 10.79
CA ARG A 68 11.79 -1.70 11.78
C ARG A 68 12.87 -0.83 11.12
N ARG A 69 13.60 -1.36 10.13
CA ARG A 69 14.68 -0.61 9.45
C ARG A 69 14.15 0.52 8.57
N PHE A 70 13.05 0.32 7.86
CA PHE A 70 12.31 1.39 7.19
C PHE A 70 11.90 2.49 8.18
N SER A 71 11.39 2.14 9.36
CA SER A 71 11.05 3.13 10.40
C SER A 71 12.26 3.99 10.81
N SER A 72 13.47 3.42 10.89
CA SER A 72 14.69 4.20 11.16
C SER A 72 15.11 5.07 9.96
N VAL A 73 15.17 4.49 8.76
CA VAL A 73 15.58 5.20 7.53
C VAL A 73 14.60 6.33 7.19
N TYR A 74 13.30 6.16 7.38
CA TYR A 74 12.31 7.20 7.16
C TYR A 74 12.46 8.39 8.14
N ARG A 75 12.92 8.16 9.38
CA ARG A 75 13.26 9.26 10.30
C ARG A 75 14.53 10.00 9.85
N ASP A 76 15.52 9.27 9.36
CA ASP A 76 16.74 9.85 8.81
C ASP A 76 16.46 10.71 7.56
N LEU A 77 15.67 10.22 6.61
CA LEU A 77 15.26 10.97 5.42
C LEU A 77 14.40 12.20 5.75
N ALA A 78 13.54 12.12 6.77
CA ALA A 78 12.80 13.28 7.28
C ALA A 78 13.70 14.39 7.86
N LEU A 79 14.87 14.01 8.40
CA LEU A 79 15.87 14.92 8.97
C LEU A 79 16.96 15.37 7.98
N HIS A 80 17.30 14.58 6.96
CA HIS A 80 18.53 14.80 6.18
C HIS A 80 18.37 14.73 4.65
N SER A 81 17.23 14.26 4.11
CA SER A 81 17.03 14.22 2.66
C SER A 81 16.43 15.51 2.12
N GLU A 82 17.01 16.06 1.05
CA GLU A 82 16.43 17.18 0.29
C GLU A 82 15.48 16.72 -0.82
N GLU A 83 15.53 15.44 -1.23
CA GLU A 83 14.70 14.84 -2.29
C GLU A 83 13.50 14.03 -1.76
N GLN A 84 13.59 13.49 -0.53
CA GLN A 84 12.57 12.65 0.10
C GLN A 84 11.98 13.31 1.36
N PHE A 85 10.80 12.85 1.78
CA PHE A 85 10.07 13.40 2.94
C PHE A 85 9.89 14.92 2.81
N LEU A 86 9.30 15.34 1.70
CA LEU A 86 9.05 16.73 1.34
C LEU A 86 7.80 17.23 2.07
N PRO A 87 7.88 18.33 2.86
CA PRO A 87 6.69 18.90 3.49
C PRO A 87 5.78 19.51 2.44
N THR A 88 4.47 19.24 2.53
CA THR A 88 3.49 19.95 1.70
C THR A 88 2.97 21.21 2.41
N PRO A 89 2.28 22.11 1.70
CA PRO A 89 1.54 23.21 2.32
C PRO A 89 0.22 22.80 3.00
N VAL A 90 -0.06 21.49 3.18
CA VAL A 90 -1.28 20.97 3.84
C VAL A 90 -1.00 20.73 5.33
N THR A 91 -1.26 21.76 6.14
CA THR A 91 -0.99 21.79 7.60
C THR A 91 -2.08 21.18 8.47
N HIS A 92 -3.19 20.74 7.88
CA HIS A 92 -4.27 20.01 8.54
C HIS A 92 -5.08 19.19 7.53
N LEU A 93 -5.70 18.09 7.99
CA LEU A 93 -6.63 17.30 7.19
C LEU A 93 -8.00 18.00 7.04
N PRO A 94 -8.77 17.73 5.96
CA PRO A 94 -10.10 18.32 5.74
C PRO A 94 -11.05 18.12 6.92
N THR A 95 -11.88 19.14 7.16
CA THR A 95 -12.83 19.18 8.26
C THR A 95 -14.04 18.27 8.04
N GLY A 96 -14.39 17.98 6.79
CA GLY A 96 -15.65 17.35 6.39
C GLY A 96 -16.81 18.34 6.25
N LEU A 97 -16.56 19.63 6.50
CA LEU A 97 -17.54 20.72 6.39
C LEU A 97 -17.35 21.56 5.12
N GLU A 98 -16.28 21.31 4.35
CA GLU A 98 -16.03 21.99 3.09
C GLU A 98 -17.21 21.82 2.14
N THR A 99 -17.63 22.92 1.52
CA THR A 99 -18.72 23.00 0.54
C THR A 99 -18.30 23.81 -0.68
N GLY A 100 -18.86 23.49 -1.85
CA GLY A 100 -18.64 24.24 -3.10
C GLY A 100 -18.52 23.32 -4.31
N ARG A 101 -18.55 23.89 -5.53
CA ARG A 101 -18.38 23.16 -6.79
C ARG A 101 -17.06 23.56 -7.44
N TYR A 102 -16.16 22.59 -7.59
CA TYR A 102 -14.81 22.75 -8.07
C TYR A 102 -14.58 21.97 -9.35
N LEU A 103 -13.72 22.50 -10.22
CA LEU A 103 -13.12 21.71 -11.29
C LEU A 103 -11.96 20.90 -10.67
N ALA A 104 -11.86 19.63 -11.04
CA ALA A 104 -10.84 18.71 -10.54
C ALA A 104 -10.15 18.01 -11.70
N ILE A 105 -8.82 18.02 -11.68
CA ILE A 105 -7.97 17.34 -12.65
C ILE A 105 -7.15 16.28 -11.92
N ASP A 106 -7.02 15.11 -12.54
CA ASP A 106 -6.09 14.06 -12.11
C ASP A 106 -5.24 13.62 -13.31
N VAL A 107 -3.94 13.94 -13.24
CA VAL A 107 -2.95 13.59 -14.26
C VAL A 107 -2.15 12.39 -13.75
N GLY A 108 -2.56 11.20 -14.19
CA GLY A 108 -1.87 9.93 -13.92
C GLY A 108 -0.77 9.61 -14.91
N GLY A 109 -0.01 8.55 -14.66
CA GLY A 109 0.98 8.01 -15.63
C GLY A 109 0.36 7.28 -16.84
N THR A 110 -0.97 7.27 -16.97
CA THR A 110 -1.68 6.47 -17.98
C THR A 110 -2.97 7.14 -18.48
N ASN A 111 -3.69 7.87 -17.62
CA ASN A 111 -4.92 8.57 -17.98
C ASN A 111 -4.90 10.01 -17.43
N LEU A 112 -5.52 10.92 -18.18
CA LEU A 112 -6.02 12.20 -17.69
C LEU A 112 -7.49 12.02 -17.30
N ARG A 113 -7.89 12.46 -16.11
CA ARG A 113 -9.29 12.63 -15.72
C ARG A 113 -9.58 14.11 -15.45
N VAL A 114 -10.73 14.60 -15.89
CA VAL A 114 -11.23 15.95 -15.61
C VAL A 114 -12.70 15.84 -15.21
N ALA A 115 -13.06 16.40 -14.06
CA ALA A 115 -14.40 16.31 -13.50
C ALA A 115 -14.84 17.60 -12.79
N PHE A 116 -16.14 17.86 -12.75
CA PHE A 116 -16.73 18.82 -11.82
C PHE A 116 -17.29 18.11 -10.61
N ILE A 117 -16.66 18.33 -9.46
CA ILE A 117 -17.04 17.74 -8.18
C ILE A 117 -17.55 18.79 -7.20
N GLU A 118 -18.51 18.38 -6.39
CA GLU A 118 -19.30 19.26 -5.54
C GLU A 118 -19.28 18.69 -4.11
N LEU A 119 -18.72 19.47 -3.20
CA LEU A 119 -18.59 19.16 -1.78
C LEU A 119 -19.87 19.59 -1.05
N LEU A 120 -20.44 18.69 -0.23
CA LEU A 120 -21.78 18.83 0.36
C LEU A 120 -21.74 19.04 1.90
N GLY A 121 -20.56 19.05 2.51
CA GLY A 121 -20.36 19.22 3.95
C GLY A 121 -21.02 18.11 4.79
N ASP A 122 -21.73 18.50 5.86
CA ASP A 122 -22.67 17.65 6.61
C ASP A 122 -24.14 18.07 6.38
N ALA A 123 -24.39 18.98 5.43
CA ALA A 123 -25.67 19.65 5.21
C ALA A 123 -26.67 18.87 4.33
N ALA A 124 -26.25 17.74 3.74
CA ALA A 124 -27.11 16.90 2.92
C ALA A 124 -28.27 16.29 3.75
N ASN A 125 -29.48 16.79 3.48
CA ASN A 125 -30.78 16.43 4.07
C ASN A 125 -30.98 16.88 5.54
N SER A 126 -31.31 18.16 5.73
CA SER A 126 -32.17 18.66 6.81
C SER A 126 -33.65 18.25 6.65
N ASP A 127 -34.06 17.93 5.42
CA ASP A 127 -35.47 17.98 5.01
C ASP A 127 -36.20 16.61 5.08
N ILE A 128 -35.80 15.74 6.01
CA ILE A 128 -36.54 14.52 6.35
C ILE A 128 -36.89 14.54 7.85
N GLY A 129 -38.10 15.01 8.15
CA GLY A 129 -38.59 15.11 9.53
C GLY A 129 -38.98 13.76 10.14
N SER A 130 -38.31 13.35 11.20
CA SER A 130 -38.75 12.41 12.26
C SER A 130 -37.64 12.36 13.32
N THR A 131 -37.86 12.80 14.56
CA THR A 131 -38.50 12.06 15.67
C THR A 131 -37.88 10.67 15.92
N ASP A 132 -37.21 10.56 17.07
CA ASP A 132 -36.88 9.32 17.79
C ASP A 132 -36.07 8.25 17.03
N ALA A 133 -34.82 8.58 16.71
CA ALA A 133 -33.78 7.62 16.34
C ALA A 133 -32.61 7.68 17.35
N SER A 134 -32.13 6.52 17.81
CA SER A 134 -31.01 6.44 18.77
C SER A 134 -29.66 6.84 18.16
N GLU A 135 -28.72 7.27 19.00
CA GLU A 135 -27.41 7.81 18.57
C GLU A 135 -26.56 6.81 17.76
N GLN A 136 -26.71 5.51 18.02
CA GLN A 136 -26.08 4.45 17.23
C GLN A 136 -26.71 4.29 15.84
N SER A 137 -27.99 4.63 15.66
CA SER A 137 -28.65 4.63 14.35
C SER A 137 -28.28 5.87 13.52
N THR A 138 -28.17 7.03 14.17
CA THR A 138 -27.81 8.29 13.50
C THR A 138 -26.34 8.33 13.07
N THR A 139 -25.41 7.76 13.85
CA THR A 139 -23.99 7.63 13.48
C THR A 139 -23.77 6.73 12.26
N ILE A 140 -24.39 5.55 12.21
CA ILE A 140 -24.32 4.65 11.03
C ILE A 140 -24.91 5.36 9.79
N ARG A 141 -26.04 6.06 9.93
CA ARG A 141 -26.62 6.86 8.84
C ARG A 141 -25.74 8.04 8.42
N LYS A 142 -24.97 8.65 9.32
CA LYS A 142 -23.97 9.68 8.98
C LYS A 142 -22.74 9.08 8.25
N ALA A 143 -22.31 7.89 8.62
CA ALA A 143 -21.20 7.18 7.95
C ALA A 143 -21.51 6.81 6.49
N GLN A 144 -22.79 6.62 6.14
CA GLN A 144 -23.25 6.26 4.80
C GLN A 144 -23.65 7.48 3.92
N ARG A 145 -23.40 8.73 4.36
CA ARG A 145 -23.75 9.94 3.60
C ARG A 145 -22.85 10.12 2.38
N GLN A 146 -23.45 10.37 1.22
CA GLN A 146 -22.73 10.93 0.07
C GLN A 146 -22.32 12.37 0.38
N ARG A 147 -21.03 12.60 0.64
CA ARG A 147 -20.48 13.95 0.91
C ARG A 147 -19.98 14.67 -0.35
N VAL A 148 -19.82 13.94 -1.46
CA VAL A 148 -19.32 14.45 -2.74
C VAL A 148 -20.27 14.03 -3.87
N ARG A 149 -20.76 15.00 -4.64
CA ARG A 149 -21.49 14.78 -5.88
C ARG A 149 -20.58 15.06 -7.07
N ARG A 150 -20.44 14.09 -7.99
CA ARG A 150 -19.83 14.35 -9.32
C ARG A 150 -20.95 14.80 -10.25
N THR A 151 -20.72 15.88 -10.99
CA THR A 151 -21.73 16.49 -11.88
C THR A 151 -21.42 16.32 -13.37
N LEU A 152 -20.14 16.17 -13.70
CA LEU A 152 -19.63 15.80 -15.03
C LEU A 152 -18.23 15.20 -14.84
N GLU A 153 -17.88 14.17 -15.60
CA GLU A 153 -16.55 13.55 -15.58
C GLU A 153 -16.20 13.01 -16.97
N ARG A 154 -14.94 13.21 -17.38
CA ARG A 154 -14.36 12.68 -18.62
C ARG A 154 -12.95 12.14 -18.34
N ALA A 155 -12.58 11.08 -19.06
CA ALA A 155 -11.29 10.40 -18.92
C ALA A 155 -10.72 10.06 -20.30
N TRP A 156 -9.41 10.22 -20.46
CA TRP A 156 -8.70 9.92 -21.72
C TRP A 156 -7.34 9.26 -21.45
N PRO A 157 -6.96 8.23 -22.22
CA PRO A 157 -5.63 7.64 -22.13
C PRO A 157 -4.57 8.62 -22.66
N ILE A 158 -3.47 8.76 -21.92
CA ILE A 158 -2.30 9.53 -22.33
C ILE A 158 -1.48 8.66 -23.28
N GLN A 159 -1.51 9.01 -24.57
CA GLN A 159 -0.82 8.28 -25.63
C GLN A 159 0.70 8.41 -25.48
N GLU A 160 1.46 7.41 -25.95
CA GLU A 160 2.91 7.36 -25.69
C GLU A 160 3.68 8.54 -26.30
N HIS A 161 3.23 9.07 -27.44
CA HIS A 161 3.83 10.28 -28.04
C HIS A 161 3.71 11.48 -27.09
N LEU A 162 2.54 11.75 -26.49
CA LEU A 162 2.34 12.80 -25.48
C LEU A 162 3.19 12.64 -24.19
N LYS A 163 3.87 11.50 -24.00
CA LYS A 163 4.86 11.32 -22.94
C LYS A 163 6.28 11.61 -23.41
N MET A 164 6.59 11.32 -24.68
CA MET A 164 7.93 11.38 -25.27
C MET A 164 8.20 12.67 -26.07
N ASP A 165 7.15 13.39 -26.46
CA ASP A 165 7.18 14.67 -27.16
C ASP A 165 7.50 15.84 -26.19
N ASN A 166 7.49 17.08 -26.70
CA ASN A 166 7.75 18.26 -25.87
C ASN A 166 6.64 18.46 -24.82
N ALA A 167 7.02 19.00 -23.65
CA ALA A 167 6.07 19.28 -22.57
C ALA A 167 4.91 20.18 -23.01
N GLU A 168 5.16 21.15 -23.90
CA GLU A 168 4.14 22.07 -24.42
C GLU A 168 2.99 21.32 -25.12
N ASP A 169 3.29 20.25 -25.88
CA ASP A 169 2.28 19.45 -26.58
C ASP A 169 1.37 18.70 -25.60
N LEU A 170 1.94 18.12 -24.53
CA LEU A 170 1.20 17.48 -23.44
C LEU A 170 0.27 18.48 -22.72
N PHE A 171 0.78 19.65 -22.33
CA PHE A 171 -0.01 20.64 -21.61
C PHE A 171 -1.04 21.37 -22.49
N SER A 172 -0.76 21.54 -23.78
CA SER A 172 -1.71 21.98 -24.81
C SER A 172 -2.85 20.97 -24.99
N TRP A 173 -2.53 19.67 -25.04
CA TRP A 173 -3.52 18.59 -25.07
C TRP A 173 -4.35 18.52 -23.79
N ILE A 174 -3.75 18.70 -22.61
CA ILE A 174 -4.48 18.82 -21.33
C ILE A 174 -5.44 20.01 -21.38
N GLY A 175 -4.98 21.18 -21.83
CA GLY A 175 -5.80 22.39 -21.99
C GLY A 175 -7.05 22.18 -22.87
N ASP A 176 -6.87 21.52 -24.02
CA ASP A 176 -7.97 21.10 -24.90
C ASP A 176 -9.00 20.22 -24.18
N ARG A 177 -8.54 19.24 -23.39
CA ARG A 177 -9.42 18.32 -22.64
C ARG A 177 -10.16 19.03 -21.51
N ILE A 178 -9.53 20.01 -20.84
CA ILE A 178 -10.20 20.84 -19.83
C ILE A 178 -11.30 21.70 -20.49
N ALA A 179 -10.97 22.36 -21.61
CA ALA A 179 -11.92 23.18 -22.36
C ALA A 179 -13.13 22.38 -22.85
N GLU A 180 -12.93 21.11 -23.22
CA GLU A 180 -13.99 20.16 -23.57
C GLU A 180 -15.01 19.98 -22.41
N VAL A 181 -14.53 19.72 -21.18
CA VAL A 181 -15.39 19.55 -19.99
C VAL A 181 -16.02 20.86 -19.54
N VAL A 182 -15.30 21.98 -19.60
CA VAL A 182 -15.83 23.30 -19.22
C VAL A 182 -16.95 23.72 -20.18
N ALA A 183 -16.76 23.56 -21.49
CA ALA A 183 -17.78 23.85 -22.50
C ALA A 183 -19.01 22.94 -22.38
N GLU A 184 -18.81 21.63 -22.14
CA GLU A 184 -19.90 20.70 -21.90
C GLU A 184 -20.67 21.07 -20.62
N SER A 185 -19.99 21.37 -19.51
CA SER A 185 -20.65 21.76 -18.27
C SER A 185 -21.48 23.04 -18.43
N LEU A 186 -21.02 24.02 -19.22
CA LEU A 186 -21.71 25.31 -19.41
C LEU A 186 -22.91 25.21 -20.36
N THR A 187 -22.90 24.25 -21.28
CA THR A 187 -24.06 23.98 -22.17
C THR A 187 -25.12 23.09 -21.54
N SER A 188 -24.85 22.53 -20.34
CA SER A 188 -25.80 21.69 -19.59
C SER A 188 -26.94 22.51 -18.95
N ASP A 189 -28.11 21.89 -18.81
CA ASP A 189 -29.29 22.52 -18.19
C ASP A 189 -29.07 22.91 -16.71
N ALA A 190 -28.10 22.28 -16.04
CA ALA A 190 -27.70 22.60 -14.66
C ALA A 190 -27.02 23.97 -14.52
N THR A 191 -26.51 24.55 -15.61
CA THR A 191 -25.88 25.88 -15.64
C THR A 191 -26.71 26.91 -16.42
N LYS A 192 -28.05 26.81 -16.37
CA LYS A 192 -28.99 27.85 -16.84
C LYS A 192 -28.96 29.11 -15.96
N GLY A 193 -27.78 29.71 -15.82
CA GLY A 193 -27.47 30.87 -15.02
C GLY A 193 -26.29 31.67 -15.59
N LYS A 194 -25.77 32.62 -14.82
CA LYS A 194 -24.66 33.48 -15.26
C LYS A 194 -23.36 32.66 -15.31
N VAL A 195 -22.71 32.63 -16.48
CA VAL A 195 -21.37 32.04 -16.64
C VAL A 195 -20.40 32.73 -15.67
N PRO A 196 -19.64 32.00 -14.84
CA PRO A 196 -18.68 32.60 -13.92
C PRO A 196 -17.48 33.17 -14.68
N GLU A 197 -16.83 34.18 -14.12
CA GLU A 197 -15.64 34.81 -14.72
C GLU A 197 -14.38 33.93 -14.53
N GLU A 198 -14.25 33.32 -13.35
CA GLU A 198 -13.23 32.33 -13.00
C GLU A 198 -13.88 31.04 -12.45
N LEU A 199 -13.28 29.90 -12.76
CA LEU A 199 -13.59 28.60 -12.17
C LEU A 199 -12.45 28.16 -11.23
N GLU A 200 -12.78 27.87 -9.98
CA GLU A 200 -11.81 27.35 -9.01
C GLU A 200 -11.50 25.88 -9.28
N MET A 201 -10.21 25.55 -9.27
CA MET A 201 -9.69 24.27 -9.73
C MET A 201 -8.67 23.66 -8.79
N GLY A 202 -8.83 22.37 -8.52
CA GLY A 202 -7.81 21.51 -7.91
C GLY A 202 -7.14 20.61 -8.96
N ILE A 203 -5.86 20.30 -8.77
CA ILE A 203 -5.06 19.46 -9.66
C ILE A 203 -4.30 18.42 -8.85
N THR A 204 -4.46 17.15 -9.19
CA THR A 204 -3.60 16.05 -8.77
C THR A 204 -2.62 15.71 -9.90
N PHE A 205 -1.34 15.60 -9.57
CA PHE A 205 -0.25 15.30 -10.51
C PHE A 205 0.58 14.13 -9.95
N SER A 206 0.56 12.97 -10.64
CA SER A 206 1.05 11.68 -10.09
C SER A 206 2.57 11.47 -10.18
N PHE A 207 3.32 12.56 -10.04
CA PHE A 207 4.75 12.65 -10.31
C PHE A 207 5.46 13.52 -9.25
N PRO A 208 6.79 13.43 -9.10
CA PRO A 208 7.53 14.23 -8.12
C PRO A 208 7.41 15.73 -8.40
N ILE A 209 6.91 16.47 -7.40
CA ILE A 209 6.72 17.93 -7.46
C ILE A 209 7.32 18.59 -6.20
N MET A 210 7.96 19.73 -6.38
CA MET A 210 8.28 20.65 -5.28
C MET A 210 7.13 21.66 -5.14
N GLN A 211 6.69 21.93 -3.91
CA GLN A 211 5.54 22.81 -3.63
C GLN A 211 5.90 23.96 -2.70
N GLU A 212 5.79 25.20 -3.17
CA GLU A 212 6.02 26.41 -2.36
C GLU A 212 4.73 26.99 -1.77
N SER A 213 3.58 26.66 -2.36
CA SER A 213 2.24 27.06 -1.91
C SER A 213 1.21 26.02 -2.38
N LEU A 214 -0.03 26.07 -1.89
CA LEU A 214 -1.04 25.12 -2.36
C LEU A 214 -1.33 25.28 -3.86
N SER A 215 -1.25 26.50 -4.41
CA SER A 215 -1.55 26.80 -5.81
C SER A 215 -0.34 26.72 -6.75
N GLU A 216 0.88 26.54 -6.23
CA GLU A 216 2.13 26.56 -7.01
C GLU A 216 2.99 25.32 -6.76
N ALA A 217 3.39 24.69 -7.85
CA ALA A 217 4.27 23.54 -7.85
C ALA A 217 5.22 23.57 -9.05
N THR A 218 6.44 23.11 -8.83
CA THR A 218 7.45 22.86 -9.88
C THR A 218 7.56 21.36 -10.09
N LEU A 219 7.32 20.93 -11.33
CA LEU A 219 7.55 19.56 -11.77
C LEU A 219 9.06 19.34 -11.97
N MET A 220 9.60 18.33 -11.30
CA MET A 220 11.01 17.93 -11.44
C MET A 220 11.21 16.98 -12.65
N PRO A 221 12.45 16.82 -13.17
CA PRO A 221 12.76 15.92 -14.28
C PRO A 221 12.24 14.49 -14.05
N MET A 222 11.48 13.97 -15.01
CA MET A 222 10.51 12.90 -14.74
C MET A 222 11.10 11.48 -14.76
N GLY A 223 10.56 10.63 -13.89
CA GLY A 223 10.60 9.18 -14.02
C GLY A 223 9.43 8.63 -14.84
N LYS A 224 9.11 7.34 -14.67
CA LYS A 224 7.90 6.66 -15.18
C LYS A 224 7.69 6.68 -16.72
N GLY A 225 8.61 7.22 -17.51
CA GLY A 225 8.61 7.20 -18.98
C GLY A 225 8.05 8.46 -19.65
N PHE A 226 8.30 9.64 -19.07
CA PHE A 226 8.01 10.95 -19.70
C PHE A 226 9.32 11.70 -19.99
N ALA A 227 9.39 12.42 -21.11
CA ALA A 227 10.57 13.11 -21.62
C ALA A 227 10.75 14.55 -21.10
N ILE A 228 10.13 14.89 -19.96
CA ILE A 228 10.32 16.22 -19.34
C ILE A 228 11.65 16.22 -18.58
N THR A 229 12.62 16.94 -19.16
CA THR A 229 14.04 16.94 -18.75
C THR A 229 14.47 18.16 -17.93
N SER A 230 13.58 19.14 -17.74
CA SER A 230 13.84 20.38 -17.01
C SER A 230 12.72 20.70 -16.02
N ASP A 231 13.03 21.52 -15.02
CA ASP A 231 12.03 22.04 -14.09
C ASP A 231 10.95 22.85 -14.83
N LEU A 232 9.67 22.59 -14.54
CA LEU A 232 8.54 23.30 -15.12
C LEU A 232 7.56 23.79 -14.05
N ASN A 233 7.24 25.08 -14.06
CA ASN A 233 6.19 25.63 -13.21
C ASN A 233 4.81 25.14 -13.71
N LEU A 234 4.23 24.18 -12.98
CA LEU A 234 2.98 23.51 -13.37
C LEU A 234 1.82 24.49 -13.49
N ARG A 235 1.72 25.44 -12.54
CA ARG A 235 0.65 26.43 -12.49
C ARG A 235 0.59 27.23 -13.80
N ASN A 236 1.74 27.71 -14.28
CA ASN A 236 1.80 28.55 -15.47
C ASN A 236 1.56 27.74 -16.75
N ILE A 237 2.22 26.59 -16.92
CA ILE A 237 2.10 25.81 -18.18
C ILE A 237 0.69 25.19 -18.36
N LEU A 238 0.01 24.81 -17.28
CA LEU A 238 -1.39 24.35 -17.32
C LEU A 238 -2.37 25.48 -17.65
N LEU A 239 -2.11 26.71 -17.19
CA LEU A 239 -2.91 27.87 -17.57
C LEU A 239 -2.67 28.27 -19.03
N SER A 240 -1.42 28.31 -19.50
CA SER A 240 -1.08 28.63 -20.89
C SER A 240 -1.67 27.63 -21.88
N GLY A 241 -1.67 26.32 -21.56
CA GLY A 241 -2.31 25.29 -22.39
C GLY A 241 -3.82 25.52 -22.57
N TYR A 242 -4.50 26.09 -21.57
CA TYR A 242 -5.93 26.39 -21.61
C TYR A 242 -6.29 27.79 -22.14
N GLU A 243 -5.41 28.80 -21.98
CA GLU A 243 -5.68 30.22 -22.31
C GLU A 243 -6.17 30.44 -23.75
N ARG A 244 -5.74 29.58 -24.69
CA ARG A 244 -6.22 29.56 -26.08
C ARG A 244 -7.74 29.42 -26.23
N HIS A 245 -8.46 28.97 -25.19
CA HIS A 245 -9.91 28.83 -25.15
C HIS A 245 -10.65 29.97 -24.41
N THR A 246 -9.94 30.92 -23.80
CA THR A 246 -10.55 32.05 -23.06
C THR A 246 -10.61 33.35 -23.87
N ARG A 247 -9.88 33.44 -24.99
CA ARG A 247 -9.87 34.61 -25.89
C ARG A 247 -11.20 34.75 -26.63
N ARG A 248 -11.54 35.97 -27.07
CA ARG A 248 -12.80 36.28 -27.78
C ARG A 248 -12.59 36.22 -29.30
N PRO A 249 -13.64 35.92 -30.09
CA PRO A 249 -13.56 35.96 -31.56
C PRO A 249 -13.21 37.33 -32.16
N ASP A 250 -13.32 38.39 -31.36
CA ASP A 250 -13.06 39.79 -31.70
C ASP A 250 -11.63 40.25 -31.35
N ASP A 251 -10.80 39.37 -30.77
CA ASP A 251 -9.37 39.60 -30.61
C ASP A 251 -8.70 39.40 -32.00
N GLU A 252 -8.51 40.49 -32.75
CA GLU A 252 -8.01 40.47 -34.13
C GLU A 252 -6.53 40.03 -34.23
N ASP A 253 -6.29 38.76 -34.62
CA ASP A 253 -5.27 38.34 -35.62
C ASP A 253 -5.08 36.80 -35.70
N GLU A 254 -6.06 36.04 -36.24
CA GLU A 254 -5.71 34.78 -36.97
C GLU A 254 -6.83 34.21 -37.88
N PRO A 255 -6.56 33.93 -39.17
CA PRO A 255 -7.54 33.38 -40.12
C PRO A 255 -7.51 31.83 -40.25
N SER A 256 -7.85 31.11 -39.17
CA SER A 256 -7.95 29.62 -39.22
C SER A 256 -9.33 29.12 -39.67
N SER A 257 -9.38 28.42 -40.81
CA SER A 257 -10.59 28.13 -41.59
C SER A 257 -11.44 26.93 -41.13
N LYS A 258 -11.34 26.52 -39.86
CA LYS A 258 -12.09 25.38 -39.26
C LYS A 258 -12.73 25.72 -37.91
N ARG A 259 -13.26 26.94 -37.75
CA ARG A 259 -13.90 27.41 -36.50
C ARG A 259 -15.10 26.54 -36.08
N ARG A 260 -14.88 25.64 -35.10
CA ARG A 260 -15.92 25.24 -34.14
C ARG A 260 -16.44 26.50 -33.43
N LYS A 261 -17.70 26.52 -33.01
CA LYS A 261 -18.28 27.63 -32.23
C LYS A 261 -17.71 27.65 -30.80
N LEU A 262 -16.53 28.23 -30.63
CA LEU A 262 -15.97 28.53 -29.31
C LEU A 262 -16.70 29.74 -28.73
N PHE A 263 -17.51 29.49 -27.71
CA PHE A 263 -17.84 30.53 -26.72
C PHE A 263 -16.59 30.77 -25.88
N ALA A 264 -16.25 32.02 -25.59
CA ALA A 264 -15.12 32.33 -24.70
C ALA A 264 -15.38 31.71 -23.31
N LEU A 265 -14.52 30.79 -22.89
CA LEU A 265 -14.69 30.05 -21.64
C LEU A 265 -14.23 30.88 -20.43
N PRO A 266 -14.72 30.58 -19.21
CA PRO A 266 -14.20 31.13 -17.97
C PRO A 266 -12.68 30.93 -17.86
N LYS A 267 -12.01 31.87 -17.18
CA LYS A 267 -10.63 31.68 -16.73
C LYS A 267 -10.57 30.57 -15.67
N LEU A 268 -9.39 29.98 -15.47
CA LEU A 268 -9.16 28.99 -14.41
C LEU A 268 -8.36 29.60 -13.27
N LYS A 269 -8.83 29.41 -12.05
CA LYS A 269 -8.13 29.77 -10.81
C LYS A 269 -7.64 28.48 -10.15
N ILE A 270 -6.36 28.17 -10.33
CA ILE A 270 -5.72 27.04 -9.64
C ILE A 270 -5.65 27.37 -8.14
N ALA A 271 -6.47 26.70 -7.35
CA ALA A 271 -6.55 26.83 -5.90
C ALA A 271 -5.64 25.81 -5.20
N ALA A 272 -5.53 24.60 -5.75
CA ALA A 272 -4.66 23.54 -5.26
C ALA A 272 -3.97 22.76 -6.39
N ILE A 273 -2.69 22.47 -6.23
CA ILE A 273 -1.91 21.43 -6.93
C ILE A 273 -1.41 20.47 -5.85
N THR A 274 -1.35 19.16 -6.13
CA THR A 274 -0.86 18.18 -5.17
C THR A 274 -0.41 16.86 -5.80
N ASN A 275 0.26 16.00 -5.03
CA ASN A 275 0.59 14.63 -5.42
C ASN A 275 -0.59 13.66 -5.20
N ASP A 276 -0.65 12.57 -5.99
CA ASP A 276 -1.70 11.55 -5.94
C ASP A 276 -1.89 10.87 -4.57
N ALA A 277 -0.81 10.64 -3.82
CA ALA A 277 -0.91 10.13 -2.45
C ALA A 277 -1.63 11.12 -1.52
N VAL A 278 -1.31 12.42 -1.62
CA VAL A 278 -1.87 13.51 -0.80
C VAL A 278 -3.35 13.73 -1.12
N ALA A 279 -3.73 13.70 -2.39
CA ALA A 279 -5.13 13.72 -2.81
C ALA A 279 -5.90 12.50 -2.26
N THR A 280 -5.30 11.30 -2.32
CA THR A 280 -5.89 10.06 -1.79
C THR A 280 -6.14 10.14 -0.28
N LEU A 281 -5.19 10.67 0.49
CA LEU A 281 -5.33 10.95 1.93
C LEU A 281 -6.46 11.96 2.20
N ALA A 282 -6.44 13.12 1.53
CA ALA A 282 -7.44 14.18 1.73
C ALA A 282 -8.86 13.72 1.38
N SER A 283 -9.02 13.01 0.26
CA SER A 283 -10.29 12.44 -0.20
C SER A 283 -10.93 11.52 0.85
N LEU A 284 -10.15 10.58 1.42
CA LEU A 284 -10.69 9.69 2.43
C LEU A 284 -10.90 10.38 3.79
N ALA A 285 -10.03 11.33 4.15
CA ALA A 285 -10.19 12.10 5.39
C ALA A 285 -11.49 12.92 5.40
N TYR A 286 -11.86 13.54 4.26
CA TYR A 286 -13.14 14.23 4.08
C TYR A 286 -14.34 13.29 4.26
N ALA A 287 -14.25 12.06 3.73
CA ALA A 287 -15.29 11.05 3.87
C ALA A 287 -15.43 10.50 5.31
N VAL A 288 -14.33 9.98 5.88
CA VAL A 288 -14.29 9.15 7.11
C VAL A 288 -14.58 9.91 8.41
N LYS A 289 -14.63 11.25 8.37
CA LYS A 289 -14.99 12.20 9.44
C LYS A 289 -16.32 11.95 10.20
N SER A 290 -17.02 10.86 9.93
CA SER A 290 -18.32 10.45 10.50
C SER A 290 -18.27 9.12 11.28
N LEU A 291 -17.13 8.42 11.33
CA LEU A 291 -16.97 7.18 12.09
C LEU A 291 -16.30 7.42 13.46
N PRO A 292 -16.88 6.93 14.57
CA PRO A 292 -16.24 7.03 15.88
C PRO A 292 -14.97 6.16 15.92
N ASN A 293 -13.94 6.63 16.64
CA ASN A 293 -12.65 5.96 16.85
C ASN A 293 -11.87 5.58 15.58
N SER A 294 -12.24 6.10 14.40
CA SER A 294 -11.59 5.79 13.13
C SER A 294 -11.05 7.06 12.49
N ARG A 295 -9.77 7.08 12.11
CA ARG A 295 -9.16 8.22 11.42
C ARG A 295 -8.24 7.77 10.30
N VAL A 296 -8.13 8.59 9.25
CA VAL A 296 -7.13 8.37 8.21
C VAL A 296 -5.77 8.84 8.72
N ALA A 297 -4.79 7.95 8.66
CA ALA A 297 -3.42 8.17 9.12
C ALA A 297 -2.42 8.26 7.96
N MET A 298 -2.72 7.65 6.81
CA MET A 298 -1.80 7.54 5.67
C MET A 298 -2.58 7.47 4.36
N GLY A 299 -2.01 7.99 3.28
CA GLY A 299 -2.41 7.70 1.90
C GLY A 299 -1.32 6.94 1.16
N ILE A 300 -1.66 5.89 0.42
CA ILE A 300 -0.72 5.11 -0.40
C ILE A 300 -1.24 4.92 -1.84
N ILE A 301 -0.29 4.88 -2.77
CA ILE A 301 -0.49 4.57 -4.17
C ILE A 301 0.19 3.24 -4.47
N VAL A 302 -0.54 2.28 -5.01
CA VAL A 302 0.03 1.00 -5.49
C VAL A 302 -0.56 0.69 -6.87
N GLY A 303 -0.09 1.44 -7.86
CA GLY A 303 -0.57 1.44 -9.25
C GLY A 303 0.57 1.21 -10.23
N THR A 304 0.66 2.01 -11.29
CA THR A 304 1.79 1.95 -12.26
C THR A 304 3.14 2.18 -11.58
N GLY A 305 3.17 3.05 -10.57
CA GLY A 305 4.26 3.21 -9.61
C GLY A 305 3.75 3.15 -8.16
N CYS A 306 4.58 3.53 -7.19
CA CYS A 306 4.26 3.46 -5.77
C CYS A 306 4.77 4.71 -5.00
N ASN A 307 3.91 5.27 -4.15
CA ASN A 307 4.24 6.40 -3.26
C ASN A 307 3.37 6.35 -1.99
N ALA A 308 3.77 7.08 -0.94
CA ALA A 308 2.98 7.27 0.27
C ALA A 308 3.04 8.70 0.81
N THR A 309 2.07 9.01 1.66
CA THR A 309 1.96 10.27 2.39
C THR A 309 1.41 10.04 3.81
N ILE A 310 1.86 10.84 4.76
CA ILE A 310 1.47 10.77 6.17
C ILE A 310 1.61 12.16 6.82
N PRO A 311 0.69 12.59 7.71
CA PRO A 311 0.93 13.74 8.57
C PRO A 311 2.12 13.49 9.51
N MET A 312 3.03 14.44 9.61
CA MET A 312 4.14 14.40 10.56
C MET A 312 4.27 15.74 11.31
N LYS A 313 4.54 15.65 12.62
CA LYS A 313 4.80 16.82 13.46
C LYS A 313 6.05 17.55 12.97
N LEU A 314 6.04 18.89 13.00
CA LEU A 314 7.20 19.67 12.56
C LEU A 314 8.46 19.41 13.40
N SER A 315 8.30 18.96 14.65
CA SER A 315 9.39 18.51 15.53
C SER A 315 10.01 17.15 15.14
N SER A 316 9.53 16.51 14.08
CA SER A 316 10.04 15.24 13.54
C SER A 316 10.63 15.39 12.13
N LEU A 317 10.83 16.63 11.68
CA LEU A 317 11.42 17.02 10.40
C LEU A 317 12.72 17.80 10.65
N HIS A 318 13.55 17.97 9.63
CA HIS A 318 14.68 18.90 9.71
C HIS A 318 14.21 20.34 10.01
N GLU A 319 15.05 21.13 10.67
CA GLU A 319 14.73 22.53 10.99
C GLU A 319 14.40 23.35 9.73
N THR A 320 15.11 23.14 8.61
CA THR A 320 14.80 23.86 7.35
C THR A 320 13.42 23.50 6.81
N LYS A 321 13.02 22.23 6.85
CA LYS A 321 11.68 21.75 6.45
C LYS A 321 10.60 22.33 7.36
N ALA A 322 10.82 22.28 8.68
CA ALA A 322 9.89 22.82 9.68
C ALA A 322 9.72 24.34 9.56
N ASN A 323 10.82 25.09 9.40
CA ASN A 323 10.80 26.54 9.27
C ASN A 323 10.23 27.00 7.91
N HIS A 324 10.40 26.22 6.84
CA HIS A 324 9.71 26.47 5.57
C HIS A 324 8.18 26.45 5.76
N VAL A 325 7.62 25.42 6.39
CA VAL A 325 6.17 25.35 6.67
C VAL A 325 5.74 26.53 7.55
N LYS A 326 6.46 26.81 8.63
CA LYS A 326 6.17 27.94 9.53
C LYS A 326 6.24 29.32 8.88
N SER A 327 6.99 29.47 7.79
CA SER A 327 7.02 30.72 7.00
C SER A 327 5.73 30.98 6.22
N LYS A 328 4.91 29.94 6.04
CA LYS A 328 3.62 29.98 5.32
C LYS A 328 2.42 29.90 6.28
N ASP A 329 2.57 29.21 7.42
CA ASP A 329 1.55 29.00 8.46
C ASP A 329 2.22 28.94 9.85
N SER A 330 2.16 30.03 10.62
CA SER A 330 2.89 30.16 11.90
C SER A 330 2.39 29.22 12.99
N GLU A 331 1.13 28.82 12.93
CA GLU A 331 0.46 27.99 13.94
C GLU A 331 0.58 26.49 13.62
N ALA A 332 1.22 26.13 12.50
CA ALA A 332 1.41 24.75 12.08
C ALA A 332 2.22 23.95 13.11
N VAL A 333 1.59 22.91 13.67
CA VAL A 333 2.23 21.90 14.54
C VAL A 333 2.63 20.64 13.77
N GLU A 334 1.99 20.39 12.62
CA GLU A 334 2.24 19.28 11.71
C GLU A 334 2.07 19.71 10.24
N THR A 335 2.51 18.85 9.32
CA THR A 335 2.15 18.94 7.90
C THR A 335 2.03 17.53 7.31
N VAL A 336 1.23 17.40 6.25
CA VAL A 336 1.22 16.21 5.39
C VAL A 336 2.54 16.16 4.59
N ILE A 337 3.24 15.04 4.67
CA ILE A 337 4.52 14.81 3.98
C ILE A 337 4.29 14.01 2.70
N ASN A 338 4.84 14.46 1.57
CA ASN A 338 5.07 13.58 0.43
C ASN A 338 6.37 12.80 0.69
N THR A 339 6.29 11.49 0.83
CA THR A 339 7.47 10.70 1.24
C THR A 339 8.45 10.44 0.10
N GLU A 340 7.96 10.26 -1.12
CA GLU A 340 8.69 9.65 -2.24
C GLU A 340 9.47 8.40 -1.82
N TRP A 341 8.84 7.54 -1.00
CA TRP A 341 9.47 6.39 -0.32
C TRP A 341 10.05 5.30 -1.23
N THR A 342 9.91 5.44 -2.56
CA THR A 342 10.48 4.53 -3.55
C THR A 342 11.90 4.91 -3.99
N LEU A 343 12.32 6.16 -3.77
CA LEU A 343 13.63 6.67 -4.16
C LEU A 343 14.79 6.02 -3.38
N ALA A 344 15.99 6.12 -3.97
CA ALA A 344 17.22 5.42 -3.56
C ALA A 344 17.58 5.50 -2.06
N GLY A 345 17.28 6.59 -1.36
CA GLY A 345 17.58 6.73 0.06
C GLY A 345 16.82 5.74 0.96
N SER A 346 15.66 5.24 0.50
CA SER A 346 14.90 4.19 1.18
C SER A 346 15.41 2.75 0.91
N ALA A 347 16.41 2.58 0.04
CA ALA A 347 16.88 1.28 -0.42
C ALA A 347 17.78 0.45 0.52
N PRO A 348 18.61 1.01 1.44
CA PRO A 348 19.58 0.22 2.20
C PRO A 348 18.99 -1.01 2.93
N PRO A 349 17.83 -0.94 3.61
CA PRO A 349 17.23 -2.09 4.29
C PRO A 349 16.93 -3.30 3.38
N LEU A 350 16.73 -3.08 2.07
CA LEU A 350 16.49 -4.16 1.10
C LEU A 350 17.78 -4.95 0.82
N LYS A 351 18.92 -4.26 0.81
CA LYS A 351 20.25 -4.85 0.56
C LYS A 351 20.79 -5.51 1.83
N GLU A 352 20.64 -4.86 2.98
CA GLU A 352 21.11 -5.37 4.28
C GLU A 352 20.31 -6.57 4.83
N LEU A 353 19.19 -6.93 4.20
CA LEU A 353 18.34 -8.08 4.53
C LEU A 353 18.26 -9.11 3.38
N ASP A 354 19.14 -8.99 2.37
CA ASP A 354 19.27 -9.91 1.23
C ASP A 354 17.97 -10.14 0.43
N ILE A 355 17.16 -9.08 0.27
CA ILE A 355 15.85 -9.11 -0.41
C ILE A 355 15.98 -8.96 -1.93
N ILE A 356 17.11 -8.40 -2.40
CA ILE A 356 17.38 -8.07 -3.80
C ILE A 356 17.96 -9.30 -4.52
N THR A 357 17.16 -9.91 -5.39
CA THR A 357 17.54 -11.11 -6.16
C THR A 357 18.27 -10.78 -7.45
N LYS A 358 18.82 -11.81 -8.13
CA LYS A 358 19.47 -11.65 -9.45
C LYS A 358 18.55 -10.99 -10.50
N TRP A 359 17.25 -11.31 -10.50
CA TRP A 359 16.28 -10.77 -11.45
C TRP A 359 15.95 -9.30 -11.17
N ASP A 360 15.98 -8.88 -9.90
CA ASP A 360 15.81 -7.47 -9.52
C ASP A 360 17.01 -6.63 -9.97
N ILE A 361 18.22 -7.19 -9.88
CA ILE A 361 19.47 -6.55 -10.36
C ILE A 361 19.48 -6.44 -11.89
N GLU A 362 18.93 -7.43 -12.59
CA GLU A 362 18.78 -7.41 -14.06
C GLU A 362 17.78 -6.33 -14.49
N LEU A 363 16.60 -6.29 -13.85
CA LEU A 363 15.56 -5.27 -14.06
C LEU A 363 16.04 -3.85 -13.76
N ASP A 364 16.77 -3.66 -12.65
CA ASP A 364 17.35 -2.37 -12.26
C ASP A 364 18.36 -1.86 -13.31
N ARG A 365 19.22 -2.74 -13.83
CA ARG A 365 20.19 -2.40 -14.89
C ARG A 365 19.52 -2.06 -16.23
N ALA A 366 18.37 -2.64 -16.52
CA ALA A 366 17.58 -2.35 -17.72
C ALA A 366 16.74 -1.06 -17.61
N CYS A 367 16.61 -0.48 -16.41
CA CYS A 367 15.90 0.80 -16.24
C CYS A 367 16.72 1.97 -16.81
N ALA A 368 16.04 2.97 -17.38
CA ALA A 368 16.66 4.17 -17.96
C ALA A 368 17.48 5.02 -16.95
N ARG A 369 17.27 4.82 -15.64
CA ARG A 369 18.09 5.34 -14.55
C ARG A 369 18.26 4.23 -13.49
N PRO A 370 19.26 3.35 -13.60
CA PRO A 370 19.50 2.30 -12.60
C PRO A 370 19.73 2.91 -11.21
N GLY A 371 19.20 2.24 -10.18
CA GLY A 371 19.25 2.64 -8.78
C GLY A 371 18.33 3.80 -8.39
N PHE A 372 17.51 4.36 -9.29
CA PHE A 372 16.72 5.56 -9.00
C PHE A 372 15.52 5.31 -8.06
N GLN A 373 14.67 4.33 -8.39
CA GLN A 373 13.49 3.94 -7.60
C GLN A 373 13.47 2.43 -7.26
N PRO A 374 14.49 1.90 -6.56
CA PRO A 374 14.67 0.45 -6.38
C PRO A 374 13.50 -0.24 -5.68
N PHE A 375 12.76 0.44 -4.80
CA PHE A 375 11.56 -0.14 -4.17
C PHE A 375 10.34 -0.13 -5.11
N GLU A 376 10.27 0.79 -6.10
CA GLU A 376 9.23 0.76 -7.14
C GLU A 376 9.46 -0.42 -8.10
N TYR A 377 10.70 -0.80 -8.39
CA TYR A 377 10.99 -1.95 -9.26
C TYR A 377 10.50 -3.28 -8.67
N LEU A 378 10.45 -3.39 -7.33
CA LEU A 378 9.94 -4.58 -6.61
C LEU A 378 8.41 -4.60 -6.44
N THR A 379 7.72 -3.47 -6.62
CA THR A 379 6.32 -3.29 -6.17
C THR A 379 5.38 -2.57 -7.14
N GLY A 380 5.91 -1.86 -8.15
CA GLY A 380 5.15 -1.01 -9.07
C GLY A 380 4.63 -1.75 -10.31
N GLY A 381 3.47 -1.33 -10.81
CA GLY A 381 2.74 -2.00 -11.88
C GLY A 381 3.39 -1.91 -13.25
N ARG A 382 4.32 -0.97 -13.45
CA ARG A 382 5.23 -0.93 -14.60
C ARG A 382 6.23 -2.09 -14.60
N TYR A 383 6.56 -2.64 -13.43
CA TYR A 383 7.72 -3.50 -13.21
C TYR A 383 7.36 -4.96 -12.87
N ILE A 384 6.24 -5.21 -12.17
CA ILE A 384 5.84 -6.58 -11.78
C ILE A 384 5.74 -7.55 -12.97
N GLY A 385 5.13 -7.14 -14.09
CA GLY A 385 5.03 -7.99 -15.29
C GLY A 385 6.39 -8.33 -15.91
N GLU A 386 7.32 -7.38 -15.94
CA GLU A 386 8.67 -7.59 -16.47
C GLU A 386 9.53 -8.45 -15.54
N LEU A 387 9.44 -8.23 -14.22
CA LEU A 387 10.08 -9.10 -13.23
C LEU A 387 9.60 -10.56 -13.38
N ILE A 388 8.29 -10.76 -13.59
CA ILE A 388 7.71 -12.09 -13.85
C ILE A 388 8.23 -12.65 -15.18
N ARG A 389 8.38 -11.83 -16.23
CA ARG A 389 8.98 -12.24 -17.51
C ARG A 389 10.41 -12.76 -17.32
N LEU A 390 11.25 -12.02 -16.59
CA LEU A 390 12.66 -12.37 -16.33
C LEU A 390 12.76 -13.70 -15.57
N ILE A 391 11.99 -13.87 -14.49
CA ILE A 391 11.98 -15.11 -13.68
C ILE A 391 11.50 -16.31 -14.52
N LEU A 392 10.46 -16.12 -15.34
CA LEU A 392 9.90 -17.16 -16.20
C LEU A 392 10.83 -17.53 -17.36
N PHE A 393 11.47 -16.55 -17.99
CA PHE A 393 12.44 -16.78 -19.06
C PHE A 393 13.67 -17.55 -18.54
N ASP A 394 14.21 -17.15 -17.38
CA ASP A 394 15.29 -17.86 -16.70
C ASP A 394 14.88 -19.29 -16.29
N TYR A 395 13.64 -19.50 -15.83
CA TYR A 395 13.12 -20.84 -15.54
C TYR A 395 13.04 -21.71 -16.80
N LEU A 396 12.41 -21.20 -17.87
CA LEU A 396 12.19 -21.95 -19.10
C LEU A 396 13.50 -22.26 -19.84
N THR A 397 14.47 -21.34 -19.81
CA THR A 397 15.78 -21.55 -20.45
C THR A 397 16.74 -22.36 -19.58
N ASN A 398 17.01 -21.94 -18.34
CA ASN A 398 18.07 -22.53 -17.50
C ASN A 398 17.62 -23.72 -16.64
N VAL A 399 16.31 -23.92 -16.41
CA VAL A 399 15.78 -25.07 -15.65
C VAL A 399 15.03 -26.08 -16.54
N ARG A 400 14.31 -25.62 -17.57
CA ARG A 400 13.63 -26.51 -18.54
C ARG A 400 14.43 -26.75 -19.84
N GLY A 401 15.52 -26.03 -20.07
CA GLY A 401 16.46 -26.29 -21.18
C GLY A 401 16.02 -25.76 -22.55
N LEU A 402 14.98 -24.93 -22.61
CA LEU A 402 14.42 -24.42 -23.87
C LEU A 402 15.30 -23.31 -24.47
N SER A 403 15.40 -23.25 -25.80
CA SER A 403 16.04 -22.14 -26.50
C SER A 403 15.17 -20.89 -26.47
N SER A 404 15.78 -19.71 -26.39
CA SER A 404 15.07 -18.43 -26.54
C SER A 404 14.38 -18.26 -27.89
N LYS A 405 14.73 -19.08 -28.90
CA LYS A 405 14.07 -19.13 -30.22
C LYS A 405 12.79 -19.97 -30.25
N GLU A 406 12.52 -20.74 -29.21
CA GLU A 406 11.32 -21.58 -29.07
C GLU A 406 10.21 -20.88 -28.26
N LEU A 407 10.57 -19.80 -27.55
CA LEU A 407 9.67 -19.08 -26.66
C LEU A 407 8.87 -17.98 -27.40
N PRO A 408 7.62 -17.70 -26.97
CA PRO A 408 6.81 -16.59 -27.47
C PRO A 408 7.55 -15.25 -27.36
N ALA A 409 7.38 -14.37 -28.34
CA ALA A 409 8.08 -13.09 -28.41
C ALA A 409 7.92 -12.25 -27.12
N ASN A 410 6.75 -12.28 -26.48
CA ASN A 410 6.48 -11.56 -25.22
C ASN A 410 7.29 -12.08 -24.01
N LEU A 411 7.84 -13.30 -24.06
CA LEU A 411 8.76 -13.80 -23.04
C LEU A 411 10.20 -13.36 -23.29
N VAL A 412 10.56 -13.07 -24.54
CA VAL A 412 11.92 -12.69 -24.95
C VAL A 412 12.11 -11.17 -24.93
N GLN A 413 11.11 -10.40 -25.38
CA GLN A 413 11.16 -8.95 -25.48
C GLN A 413 10.87 -8.26 -24.13
N GLU A 414 11.73 -7.32 -23.75
CA GLU A 414 11.57 -6.47 -22.56
C GLU A 414 10.22 -5.72 -22.55
N TYR A 415 9.57 -5.70 -21.39
CA TYR A 415 8.27 -5.08 -21.09
C TYR A 415 7.07 -5.56 -21.94
N ALA A 416 7.25 -6.56 -22.81
CA ALA A 416 6.18 -7.11 -23.65
C ALA A 416 5.17 -7.98 -22.88
N LEU A 417 5.43 -8.28 -21.60
CA LEU A 417 4.54 -9.00 -20.69
C LEU A 417 4.02 -8.07 -19.59
N THR A 418 2.79 -7.57 -19.74
CA THR A 418 2.25 -6.52 -18.84
C THR A 418 1.64 -7.07 -17.56
N THR A 419 1.74 -6.31 -16.47
CA THR A 419 1.09 -6.65 -15.17
C THR A 419 -0.42 -6.84 -15.31
N THR A 420 -1.09 -6.13 -16.22
CA THR A 420 -2.51 -6.33 -16.56
C THR A 420 -2.76 -7.70 -17.18
N TYR A 421 -1.95 -8.11 -18.17
CA TYR A 421 -2.04 -9.45 -18.76
C TYR A 421 -1.88 -10.55 -17.71
N ILE A 422 -0.93 -10.39 -16.78
CA ILE A 422 -0.74 -11.30 -15.63
C ILE A 422 -1.98 -11.32 -14.73
N SER A 423 -2.49 -10.15 -14.33
CA SER A 423 -3.70 -10.02 -13.49
C SER A 423 -4.87 -10.79 -14.06
N ASP A 424 -5.10 -10.65 -15.37
CA ASP A 424 -6.39 -11.01 -15.96
C ASP A 424 -6.42 -12.42 -16.57
N ASN A 425 -5.28 -12.91 -17.05
CA ASN A 425 -5.16 -14.26 -17.64
C ASN A 425 -4.51 -15.26 -16.68
N VAL A 426 -3.36 -14.90 -16.08
CA VAL A 426 -2.53 -15.83 -15.30
C VAL A 426 -3.02 -15.97 -13.85
N ALA A 427 -3.27 -14.85 -13.17
CA ALA A 427 -3.65 -14.83 -11.75
C ALA A 427 -5.12 -15.20 -11.49
N ARG A 428 -5.96 -15.24 -12.55
CA ARG A 428 -7.39 -15.62 -12.49
C ARG A 428 -7.68 -17.05 -12.95
N ALA A 429 -6.74 -17.73 -13.61
CA ALA A 429 -6.94 -19.09 -14.10
C ALA A 429 -7.14 -20.08 -12.95
N ARG A 430 -8.14 -20.96 -13.10
CA ARG A 430 -8.63 -21.88 -12.08
C ARG A 430 -7.78 -23.14 -12.07
N SER A 431 -7.46 -23.69 -13.25
CA SER A 431 -6.53 -24.81 -13.43
C SER A 431 -5.37 -24.44 -14.35
N ASP A 432 -4.28 -25.21 -14.26
CA ASP A 432 -3.10 -25.00 -15.12
C ASP A 432 -3.32 -25.51 -16.56
N LEU A 433 -4.29 -26.43 -16.75
CA LEU A 433 -4.77 -26.84 -18.08
C LEU A 433 -5.54 -25.71 -18.79
N GLU A 434 -6.51 -25.09 -18.10
CA GLU A 434 -7.24 -23.91 -18.58
C GLU A 434 -6.27 -22.76 -18.91
N LEU A 435 -5.25 -22.57 -18.07
CA LEU A 435 -4.21 -21.59 -18.33
C LEU A 435 -3.35 -21.94 -19.55
N ALA A 436 -2.94 -23.21 -19.72
CA ALA A 436 -2.20 -23.64 -20.91
C ALA A 436 -2.98 -23.39 -22.20
N ASP A 437 -4.28 -23.70 -22.23
CA ASP A 437 -5.16 -23.40 -23.37
C ASP A 437 -5.20 -21.90 -23.67
N VAL A 438 -5.40 -21.04 -22.66
CA VAL A 438 -5.40 -19.57 -22.82
C VAL A 438 -4.05 -19.04 -23.30
N LEU A 439 -2.95 -19.58 -22.77
CA LEU A 439 -1.59 -19.19 -23.15
C LEU A 439 -1.26 -19.62 -24.59
N ASN A 440 -1.66 -20.80 -25.04
CA ASN A 440 -1.48 -21.25 -26.42
C ASN A 440 -2.20 -20.35 -27.45
N HIS A 441 -3.31 -19.71 -27.07
CA HIS A 441 -4.02 -18.76 -27.94
C HIS A 441 -3.50 -17.32 -27.86
N SER A 442 -3.00 -16.88 -26.70
CA SER A 442 -2.67 -15.47 -26.44
C SER A 442 -1.17 -15.16 -26.37
N LEU A 443 -0.34 -16.18 -26.11
CA LEU A 443 1.12 -16.16 -26.16
C LEU A 443 1.62 -17.43 -26.92
N PRO A 444 1.25 -17.60 -28.20
CA PRO A 444 1.68 -18.75 -29.00
C PRO A 444 3.20 -18.78 -29.19
N SER A 445 3.73 -19.98 -29.39
CA SER A 445 5.11 -20.20 -29.80
C SER A 445 5.37 -19.69 -31.23
N PRO A 446 6.64 -19.42 -31.61
CA PRO A 446 6.98 -19.09 -32.99
C PRO A 446 6.70 -20.26 -33.94
N GLU A 447 6.28 -19.97 -35.18
CA GLU A 447 6.01 -20.99 -36.23
C GLU A 447 7.19 -21.94 -36.53
N SER A 448 8.39 -21.61 -36.07
CA SER A 448 9.61 -22.41 -36.17
C SER A 448 9.88 -23.32 -34.96
N SER A 449 8.90 -23.53 -34.08
CA SER A 449 9.04 -24.33 -32.86
C SER A 449 7.85 -25.27 -32.64
N GLU A 450 8.16 -26.50 -32.27
CA GLU A 450 7.18 -27.52 -31.81
C GLU A 450 6.82 -27.34 -30.31
N TRP A 451 7.44 -26.39 -29.60
CA TRP A 451 7.10 -26.11 -28.20
C TRP A 451 5.72 -25.47 -28.11
N HIS A 452 4.97 -25.84 -27.07
CA HIS A 452 3.69 -25.23 -26.72
C HIS A 452 3.54 -25.20 -25.20
N TRP A 453 2.57 -24.43 -24.70
CA TRP A 453 2.23 -24.46 -23.29
C TRP A 453 1.57 -25.79 -22.93
N ASP A 454 2.14 -26.45 -21.92
CA ASP A 454 1.54 -27.56 -21.18
C ASP A 454 1.08 -27.07 -19.79
N ALA A 455 0.33 -27.90 -19.06
CA ALA A 455 -0.09 -27.58 -17.70
C ALA A 455 1.09 -27.38 -16.73
N VAL A 456 2.27 -27.92 -17.04
CA VAL A 456 3.46 -27.88 -16.19
C VAL A 456 4.12 -26.48 -16.27
N CYS A 457 4.30 -25.95 -17.48
CA CYS A 457 4.84 -24.62 -17.75
C CYS A 457 3.81 -23.53 -17.42
N ALA A 458 2.53 -23.76 -17.70
CA ALA A 458 1.44 -22.87 -17.27
C ALA A 458 1.38 -22.78 -15.73
N GLY A 459 1.48 -23.91 -15.02
CA GLY A 459 1.55 -23.93 -13.56
C GLY A 459 2.81 -23.29 -13.00
N ALA A 460 3.96 -23.45 -13.68
CA ALA A 460 5.18 -22.73 -13.33
C ALA A 460 4.97 -21.21 -13.42
N PHE A 461 4.39 -20.72 -14.53
CA PHE A 461 4.06 -19.31 -14.72
C PHE A 461 3.07 -18.79 -13.65
N ARG A 462 1.99 -19.52 -13.36
CA ARG A 462 1.01 -19.17 -12.31
C ARG A 462 1.66 -19.10 -10.92
N LYS A 463 2.59 -20.00 -10.60
CA LYS A 463 3.33 -20.02 -9.34
C LYS A 463 4.35 -18.89 -9.24
N ILE A 464 5.10 -18.59 -10.31
CA ILE A 464 6.02 -17.44 -10.40
C ILE A 464 5.26 -16.13 -10.15
N ALA A 465 4.15 -15.91 -10.87
CA ALA A 465 3.33 -14.71 -10.71
C ALA A 465 2.83 -14.54 -9.27
N ARG A 466 2.30 -15.61 -8.65
CA ARG A 466 1.84 -15.62 -7.27
C ARG A 466 2.97 -15.36 -6.26
N THR A 467 4.18 -15.84 -6.50
CA THR A 467 5.34 -15.60 -5.62
C THR A 467 5.80 -14.14 -5.70
N VAL A 468 5.93 -13.57 -6.91
CA VAL A 468 6.24 -12.14 -7.08
C VAL A 468 5.17 -11.27 -6.42
N GLN A 469 3.89 -11.61 -6.62
CA GLN A 469 2.76 -10.92 -5.99
C GLN A 469 2.84 -10.97 -4.46
N LYS A 470 3.09 -12.16 -3.87
CA LYS A 470 3.24 -12.34 -2.42
C LYS A 470 4.38 -11.46 -1.88
N ARG A 471 5.52 -11.45 -2.57
CA ARG A 471 6.69 -10.63 -2.20
C ARG A 471 6.34 -9.14 -2.23
N ALA A 472 5.78 -8.64 -3.32
CA ALA A 472 5.38 -7.23 -3.46
C ALA A 472 4.38 -6.79 -2.38
N ALA A 473 3.37 -7.62 -2.08
CA ALA A 473 2.38 -7.33 -1.03
C ALA A 473 3.02 -7.29 0.39
N GLY A 474 3.97 -8.19 0.68
CA GLY A 474 4.72 -8.18 1.94
C GLY A 474 5.65 -6.96 2.07
N LEU A 475 6.30 -6.56 0.98
CA LEU A 475 7.16 -5.38 0.92
C LEU A 475 6.36 -4.08 1.17
N ILE A 476 5.21 -3.91 0.52
CA ILE A 476 4.31 -2.77 0.77
C ILE A 476 3.82 -2.76 2.22
N ALA A 477 3.43 -3.92 2.77
CA ALA A 477 3.01 -4.01 4.17
C ALA A 477 4.13 -3.59 5.15
N ALA A 478 5.38 -4.01 4.90
CA ALA A 478 6.52 -3.61 5.71
C ALA A 478 6.81 -2.10 5.62
N ALA A 479 6.68 -1.49 4.43
CA ALA A 479 6.82 -0.04 4.24
C ALA A 479 5.70 0.75 4.96
N VAL A 480 4.43 0.33 4.84
CA VAL A 480 3.30 0.92 5.57
C VAL A 480 3.53 0.89 7.08
N VAL A 481 3.89 -0.28 7.63
CA VAL A 481 4.14 -0.44 9.07
C VAL A 481 5.37 0.37 9.51
N GLY A 482 6.44 0.40 8.72
CA GLY A 482 7.62 1.23 8.99
C GLY A 482 7.32 2.74 9.00
N LEU A 483 6.46 3.21 8.09
CA LEU A 483 6.08 4.62 7.97
C LEU A 483 5.09 5.06 9.07
N LEU A 484 4.11 4.22 9.43
CA LEU A 484 3.28 4.44 10.62
C LEU A 484 4.14 4.54 11.89
N ALA A 485 5.14 3.66 12.03
CA ALA A 485 6.06 3.71 13.16
C ALA A 485 6.99 4.94 13.13
N CYS A 486 7.41 5.40 11.93
CA CYS A 486 8.19 6.64 11.76
C CYS A 486 7.43 7.87 12.30
N ALA A 487 6.15 8.01 11.91
CA ALA A 487 5.27 9.07 12.39
C ALA A 487 4.84 8.93 13.87
N ASN A 488 5.19 7.81 14.52
CA ASN A 488 4.80 7.43 15.89
C ASN A 488 3.29 7.13 16.04
N GLU A 489 2.64 6.67 14.96
CA GLU A 489 1.27 6.17 15.01
C GLU A 489 1.16 4.84 15.75
N ILE A 490 2.17 3.99 15.55
CA ILE A 490 2.32 2.69 16.21
C ILE A 490 3.72 2.59 16.80
N GLU A 491 3.89 1.70 17.76
CA GLU A 491 5.21 1.30 18.25
C GLU A 491 5.65 0.01 17.53
N LEU A 492 6.96 -0.22 17.45
CA LEU A 492 7.58 -1.48 16.99
C LEU A 492 8.64 -1.89 18.01
N LYS A 493 8.59 -3.13 18.48
CA LYS A 493 9.52 -3.64 19.50
C LYS A 493 10.78 -4.22 18.89
N VAL A 494 11.91 -4.02 19.56
CA VAL A 494 13.14 -4.79 19.32
C VAL A 494 12.88 -6.25 19.69
N GLU A 495 13.30 -7.19 18.85
CA GLU A 495 13.23 -8.62 19.18
C GLU A 495 14.35 -8.91 20.20
N SER A 496 13.99 -9.38 21.41
CA SER A 496 14.93 -9.57 22.52
C SER A 496 15.94 -10.72 22.33
N THR A 497 15.92 -11.37 21.17
CA THR A 497 16.83 -12.45 20.77
C THR A 497 18.18 -11.97 20.23
N GLU A 498 18.34 -10.66 19.96
CA GLU A 498 19.64 -10.03 19.60
C GLU A 498 20.67 -10.09 20.76
N ASN A 499 20.26 -10.49 21.97
CA ASN A 499 21.13 -10.88 23.09
C ASN A 499 20.76 -12.28 23.65
N SER A 500 20.58 -13.27 22.77
CA SER A 500 20.54 -14.67 23.20
C SER A 500 21.93 -15.08 23.75
N PRO A 501 22.03 -15.72 24.93
CA PRO A 501 23.32 -16.11 25.48
C PRO A 501 24.04 -17.13 24.57
N GLN A 502 25.38 -17.13 24.61
CA GLN A 502 26.17 -18.17 23.93
C GLN A 502 25.71 -19.57 24.38
N PRO A 503 25.73 -20.58 23.49
CA PRO A 503 25.46 -21.96 23.88
C PRO A 503 26.55 -22.41 24.86
N SER A 504 26.23 -22.39 26.16
CA SER A 504 27.06 -22.99 27.21
C SER A 504 27.20 -24.47 26.89
N GLY A 505 28.42 -24.90 26.58
CA GLY A 505 28.70 -26.28 26.15
C GLY A 505 28.17 -27.30 27.15
N ALA A 506 27.67 -28.43 26.64
CA ALA A 506 27.10 -29.49 27.45
C ALA A 506 28.10 -29.98 28.51
N ALA A 507 27.77 -29.75 29.77
CA ALA A 507 28.57 -30.24 30.90
C ALA A 507 28.19 -31.70 31.19
N SER A 508 28.99 -32.63 30.67
CA SER A 508 28.95 -34.03 31.11
C SER A 508 29.21 -34.12 32.63
N PRO A 509 28.56 -35.06 33.35
CA PRO A 509 28.68 -35.14 34.80
C PRO A 509 30.00 -35.79 35.26
N GLU A 510 30.28 -35.59 36.56
CA GLU A 510 31.30 -36.27 37.39
C GLU A 510 32.79 -36.01 37.13
N HIS A 511 33.41 -35.23 38.03
CA HIS A 511 34.31 -35.87 39.01
C HIS A 511 34.41 -35.09 40.34
N ASN A 512 34.69 -35.81 41.42
CA ASN A 512 34.82 -35.28 42.79
C ASN A 512 36.25 -34.81 43.10
N GLY A 513 36.38 -33.74 43.89
CA GLY A 513 37.58 -33.50 44.71
C GLY A 513 38.01 -32.04 44.90
N GLY A 514 38.42 -31.71 46.13
CA GLY A 514 39.15 -30.48 46.46
C GLY A 514 38.33 -29.41 47.17
N ALA A 515 38.74 -29.06 48.39
CA ALA A 515 38.20 -27.93 49.13
C ALA A 515 38.92 -26.63 48.73
N ASP A 516 38.29 -25.47 49.01
CA ASP A 516 38.77 -24.66 50.14
C ASP A 516 37.66 -23.73 50.70
N VAL A 517 37.95 -23.05 51.83
CA VAL A 517 37.01 -22.22 52.60
C VAL A 517 37.57 -20.82 52.84
N SER A 518 36.67 -19.81 52.87
CA SER A 518 36.81 -18.37 53.21
C SER A 518 36.49 -17.43 52.03
N ALA A 519 35.99 -16.19 52.21
CA ALA A 519 35.69 -15.42 53.42
C ALA A 519 34.39 -14.58 53.21
N VAL A 520 33.53 -14.35 54.23
CA VAL A 520 33.45 -13.11 55.06
C VAL A 520 33.12 -11.81 54.27
N THR A 521 32.10 -10.98 54.56
CA THR A 521 30.81 -11.08 55.32
C THR A 521 29.95 -9.83 55.04
N ASN A 522 28.62 -9.93 55.23
CA ASN A 522 27.67 -8.92 55.76
C ASN A 522 27.83 -7.41 55.44
N VAL A 523 26.76 -6.81 54.89
CA VAL A 523 26.12 -5.61 55.49
C VAL A 523 24.58 -5.73 55.47
N LEU A 524 24.03 -5.98 56.65
CA LEU A 524 22.73 -5.59 57.25
C LEU A 524 21.45 -5.36 56.40
N SER A 525 20.34 -5.86 56.96
CA SER A 525 18.95 -5.55 56.60
C SER A 525 18.28 -4.67 57.71
N PRO A 526 16.96 -4.73 58.00
CA PRO A 526 15.98 -3.76 57.51
C PRO A 526 15.22 -2.99 58.63
N SER A 527 14.34 -2.06 58.23
CA SER A 527 13.45 -1.32 59.14
C SER A 527 12.01 -1.84 59.11
N THR A 528 11.46 -2.27 60.25
CA THR A 528 10.13 -2.88 60.39
C THR A 528 9.18 -2.09 61.30
N LEU A 529 7.88 -2.07 60.95
CA LEU A 529 6.73 -1.90 61.86
C LEU A 529 5.61 -2.83 61.32
N ASN A 530 5.02 -3.80 62.05
CA ASN A 530 4.34 -3.80 63.36
C ASN A 530 3.02 -2.99 63.32
N VAL A 531 1.86 -3.41 63.87
CA VAL A 531 1.45 -4.57 64.73
C VAL A 531 -0.11 -4.64 64.72
N SER A 532 -0.87 -5.73 64.92
CA SER A 532 -0.64 -7.20 65.03
C SER A 532 -1.97 -8.01 64.97
N THR A 533 -1.89 -9.33 65.17
CA THR A 533 -2.92 -10.28 65.69
C THR A 533 -4.34 -10.31 65.08
N ASN A 534 -4.67 -11.41 64.40
CA ASN A 534 -5.44 -12.50 65.03
C ASN A 534 -5.28 -13.83 64.25
N ALA A 535 -5.64 -14.98 64.84
CA ALA A 535 -5.41 -16.30 64.23
C ALA A 535 -6.63 -17.24 64.31
N GLN A 536 -6.95 -17.90 63.19
CA GLN A 536 -7.63 -19.22 63.17
C GLN A 536 -7.35 -19.94 61.83
N ARG A 537 -7.50 -21.27 61.82
CA ARG A 537 -7.19 -22.14 60.67
C ARG A 537 -8.46 -22.50 59.88
N GLY A 538 -8.34 -22.61 58.55
CA GLY A 538 -9.37 -23.19 57.69
C GLY A 538 -8.83 -23.40 56.28
N ASN A 539 -8.41 -24.63 55.94
CA ASN A 539 -7.93 -24.95 54.60
C ASN A 539 -9.11 -25.18 53.63
N GLY A 540 -9.09 -24.47 52.51
CA GLY A 540 -9.85 -24.76 51.30
C GLY A 540 -9.09 -24.22 50.10
N PRO A 541 -9.16 -24.85 48.91
CA PRO A 541 -8.44 -24.37 47.73
C PRO A 541 -9.09 -23.09 47.22
N ILE A 542 -8.46 -21.94 47.51
CA ILE A 542 -8.87 -20.64 46.96
C ILE A 542 -8.47 -20.62 45.48
N VAL A 543 -9.45 -20.79 44.59
CA VAL A 543 -9.30 -20.44 43.18
C VAL A 543 -9.04 -18.94 43.10
N PRO A 544 -7.96 -18.46 42.46
CA PRO A 544 -7.73 -17.04 42.27
C PRO A 544 -8.80 -16.46 41.34
N VAL A 545 -9.82 -15.82 41.93
CA VAL A 545 -10.67 -14.90 41.19
C VAL A 545 -9.76 -13.74 40.78
N LEU A 546 -9.38 -13.71 39.51
CA LEU A 546 -8.66 -12.58 38.92
C LEU A 546 -9.57 -11.35 39.00
N SER A 547 -9.30 -10.50 39.98
CA SER A 547 -9.84 -9.14 40.02
C SER A 547 -9.61 -8.50 38.65
N PRO A 548 -10.62 -7.88 38.02
CA PRO A 548 -10.44 -7.27 36.71
C PRO A 548 -9.33 -6.23 36.80
N THR A 549 -8.23 -6.49 36.08
CA THR A 549 -7.12 -5.55 35.95
C THR A 549 -7.70 -4.20 35.52
N PRO A 550 -7.41 -3.09 36.22
CA PRO A 550 -8.00 -1.80 35.88
C PRO A 550 -7.66 -1.46 34.43
N THR A 551 -8.69 -1.27 33.60
CA THR A 551 -8.54 -0.90 32.20
C THR A 551 -7.67 0.36 32.13
N PRO A 552 -6.59 0.40 31.31
CA PRO A 552 -5.79 1.61 31.18
C PRO A 552 -6.67 2.78 30.77
N ALA A 553 -6.42 3.98 31.31
CA ALA A 553 -7.29 5.14 31.10
C ALA A 553 -7.54 5.45 29.60
N ASP A 554 -6.55 5.16 28.76
CA ASP A 554 -6.58 5.31 27.30
C ASP A 554 -7.68 4.47 26.59
N TRP A 555 -8.25 3.47 27.27
CA TRP A 555 -9.29 2.58 26.70
C TRP A 555 -10.72 3.12 26.84
N GLN A 556 -10.92 4.30 27.45
CA GLN A 556 -12.27 4.86 27.67
C GLN A 556 -13.05 5.13 26.36
N SER A 557 -12.36 5.29 25.23
CA SER A 557 -13.00 5.44 23.91
C SER A 557 -13.27 4.11 23.19
N GLY A 558 -12.62 3.00 23.60
CA GLY A 558 -12.50 1.78 22.79
C GLY A 558 -11.29 1.79 21.84
N PRO A 559 -11.09 0.73 21.04
CA PRO A 559 -9.92 0.60 20.16
C PRO A 559 -9.95 1.59 18.98
N GLU A 560 -8.79 2.18 18.67
CA GLU A 560 -8.62 3.12 17.54
C GLU A 560 -8.33 2.39 16.21
N GLU A 561 -9.06 2.75 15.15
CA GLU A 561 -8.80 2.31 13.78
C GLU A 561 -7.96 3.34 13.00
N LEU A 562 -6.68 3.02 12.80
CA LEU A 562 -5.80 3.74 11.88
C LEU A 562 -6.06 3.29 10.44
N VAL A 563 -6.69 4.17 9.67
CA VAL A 563 -7.04 3.90 8.28
C VAL A 563 -5.91 4.32 7.35
N VAL A 564 -5.46 3.38 6.53
CA VAL A 564 -4.56 3.60 5.40
C VAL A 564 -5.41 3.70 4.13
N ALA A 565 -5.55 4.91 3.61
CA ALA A 565 -6.23 5.19 2.36
C ALA A 565 -5.41 4.65 1.18
N TYR A 566 -6.00 3.85 0.29
CA TYR A 566 -5.29 3.34 -0.89
C TYR A 566 -6.01 3.61 -2.20
N THR A 567 -5.23 3.78 -3.27
CA THR A 567 -5.71 3.70 -4.65
C THR A 567 -4.59 3.16 -5.57
N GLY A 568 -4.92 2.80 -6.80
CA GLY A 568 -3.98 2.26 -7.79
C GLY A 568 -4.30 0.85 -8.27
N GLY A 569 -4.02 0.60 -9.55
CA GLY A 569 -4.48 -0.59 -10.27
C GLY A 569 -4.00 -1.94 -9.73
N ILE A 570 -2.84 -2.03 -9.06
CA ILE A 570 -2.42 -3.31 -8.46
C ILE A 570 -3.34 -3.62 -7.27
N ILE A 571 -3.40 -2.72 -6.28
CA ILE A 571 -4.13 -2.97 -5.04
C ILE A 571 -5.64 -3.04 -5.24
N GLN A 572 -6.19 -2.34 -6.25
CA GLN A 572 -7.62 -2.39 -6.59
C GLN A 572 -8.01 -3.57 -7.50
N HIS A 573 -7.14 -4.06 -8.39
CA HIS A 573 -7.56 -4.99 -9.46
C HIS A 573 -6.77 -6.30 -9.55
N TYR A 574 -5.51 -6.36 -9.11
CA TYR A 574 -4.73 -7.59 -9.12
C TYR A 574 -5.33 -8.59 -8.10
N PRO A 575 -5.76 -9.79 -8.52
CA PRO A 575 -6.50 -10.74 -7.67
C PRO A 575 -5.87 -10.97 -6.29
N ASN A 576 -6.62 -10.70 -5.22
CA ASN A 576 -6.20 -10.86 -3.81
C ASN A 576 -5.07 -9.94 -3.29
N PHE A 577 -4.49 -9.03 -4.09
CA PHE A 577 -3.33 -8.23 -3.64
C PHE A 577 -3.59 -7.45 -2.33
N LYS A 578 -4.73 -6.74 -2.26
CA LYS A 578 -5.16 -6.04 -1.04
C LYS A 578 -5.30 -6.96 0.17
N ASN A 579 -5.83 -8.16 -0.02
CA ASN A 579 -6.06 -9.13 1.05
C ASN A 579 -4.73 -9.67 1.59
N MET A 580 -3.77 -9.95 0.71
CA MET A 580 -2.42 -10.37 1.10
C MET A 580 -1.67 -9.23 1.81
N CYS A 581 -1.78 -8.00 1.31
CA CYS A 581 -1.18 -6.82 1.94
C CYS A 581 -1.77 -6.56 3.34
N GLN A 582 -3.09 -6.67 3.51
CA GLN A 582 -3.74 -6.55 4.81
C GLN A 582 -3.25 -7.66 5.77
N GLN A 583 -3.24 -8.93 5.33
CA GLN A 583 -2.77 -10.05 6.15
C GLN A 583 -1.32 -9.87 6.62
N PHE A 584 -0.44 -9.31 5.79
CA PHE A 584 0.92 -8.97 6.22
C PHE A 584 0.92 -7.80 7.23
N ILE A 585 0.15 -6.72 7.01
CA ILE A 585 0.01 -5.63 7.99
C ILE A 585 -0.47 -6.19 9.34
N ASP A 586 -1.54 -6.99 9.35
CA ASP A 586 -2.11 -7.60 10.54
C ASP A 586 -1.06 -8.38 11.33
N ARG A 587 -0.31 -9.28 10.65
CA ARG A 587 0.75 -10.10 11.25
C ARG A 587 1.91 -9.27 11.79
N LEU A 588 2.34 -8.24 11.07
CA LEU A 588 3.42 -7.33 11.49
C LEU A 588 3.02 -6.49 12.72
N ILE A 589 1.77 -6.03 12.80
CA ILE A 589 1.24 -5.36 14.00
C ILE A 589 1.13 -6.36 15.16
N MET A 590 0.56 -7.54 14.95
CA MET A 590 0.43 -8.59 15.96
C MET A 590 1.79 -9.05 16.52
N ARG A 591 2.86 -9.07 15.71
CA ARG A 591 4.23 -9.40 16.15
C ARG A 591 4.82 -8.38 17.13
N THR A 592 4.31 -7.15 17.15
CA THR A 592 4.62 -6.19 18.22
C THR A 592 3.87 -6.51 19.52
N GLY A 593 2.75 -7.24 19.45
CA GLY A 593 1.78 -7.37 20.53
C GLY A 593 0.93 -6.10 20.70
N PRO A 594 0.21 -5.96 21.83
CA PRO A 594 -0.77 -4.89 22.02
C PRO A 594 -0.19 -3.48 21.85
N GLN A 595 -0.84 -2.70 20.98
CA GLN A 595 -0.57 -1.27 20.79
C GLN A 595 -1.32 -0.44 21.83
N LYS A 596 -0.84 0.79 22.08
CA LYS A 596 -1.57 1.79 22.89
C LYS A 596 -2.94 2.08 22.27
N SER A 597 -3.94 2.34 23.13
CA SER A 597 -5.34 2.55 22.74
C SER A 597 -5.95 1.45 21.84
N GLY A 598 -5.43 0.22 21.89
CA GLY A 598 -5.93 -0.91 21.08
C GLY A 598 -5.75 -0.73 19.57
N LYS A 599 -4.84 0.16 19.13
CA LYS A 599 -4.69 0.57 17.72
C LYS A 599 -4.59 -0.60 16.74
N SER A 600 -5.46 -0.58 15.74
CA SER A 600 -5.51 -1.53 14.61
C SER A 600 -5.37 -0.80 13.27
N VAL A 601 -4.80 -1.43 12.25
CA VAL A 601 -4.44 -0.77 10.97
C VAL A 601 -5.24 -1.37 9.81
N PHE A 602 -6.01 -0.56 9.08
CA PHE A 602 -6.91 -1.04 8.03
C PHE A 602 -6.71 -0.32 6.69
N LEU A 603 -6.45 -1.10 5.64
CA LEU A 603 -6.48 -0.66 4.24
C LEU A 603 -7.93 -0.44 3.80
N ARG A 604 -8.28 0.81 3.45
CA ARG A 604 -9.58 1.19 2.86
C ARG A 604 -9.39 1.89 1.51
N GLU A 605 -10.23 1.53 0.54
CA GLU A 605 -10.13 2.07 -0.82
C GLU A 605 -10.57 3.53 -0.93
N VAL A 606 -9.93 4.26 -1.84
CA VAL A 606 -10.37 5.56 -2.33
C VAL A 606 -10.54 5.51 -3.85
N SER A 607 -11.72 5.10 -4.29
CA SER A 607 -12.08 5.10 -5.70
C SER A 607 -12.08 6.55 -6.23
N ASP A 608 -11.17 6.83 -7.16
CA ASP A 608 -10.85 8.17 -7.69
C ASP A 608 -10.36 9.20 -6.65
N GLY A 609 -9.55 8.75 -5.68
CA GLY A 609 -8.92 9.60 -4.67
C GLY A 609 -8.16 10.81 -5.23
N GLY A 610 -7.53 10.67 -6.42
CA GLY A 610 -6.89 11.78 -7.13
C GLY A 610 -7.85 12.90 -7.55
N VAL A 611 -9.00 12.54 -8.15
CA VAL A 611 -10.02 13.52 -8.59
C VAL A 611 -10.71 14.14 -7.38
N ILE A 612 -11.19 13.32 -6.44
CA ILE A 612 -11.93 13.82 -5.27
C ILE A 612 -11.01 14.66 -4.37
N GLY A 613 -9.78 14.20 -4.12
CA GLY A 613 -8.81 14.89 -3.28
C GLY A 613 -8.41 16.27 -3.81
N ALA A 614 -8.27 16.40 -5.13
CA ALA A 614 -7.99 17.69 -5.78
C ALA A 614 -9.03 18.76 -5.43
N GLY A 615 -10.34 18.46 -5.59
CA GLY A 615 -11.40 19.41 -5.25
C GLY A 615 -11.65 19.56 -3.76
N VAL A 616 -11.40 18.53 -2.95
CA VAL A 616 -11.38 18.65 -1.47
C VAL A 616 -10.33 19.68 -1.04
N LEU A 617 -9.11 19.60 -1.58
CA LEU A 617 -8.03 20.55 -1.28
C LEU A 617 -8.33 21.96 -1.81
N ALA A 618 -8.94 22.09 -3.00
CA ALA A 618 -9.45 23.39 -3.47
C ALA A 618 -10.52 23.97 -2.52
N GLY A 619 -11.44 23.13 -2.03
CA GLY A 619 -12.44 23.50 -1.03
C GLY A 619 -11.85 23.90 0.32
N MET A 620 -10.75 23.28 0.75
CA MET A 620 -9.99 23.68 1.94
C MET A 620 -9.29 25.05 1.79
N VAL A 621 -9.03 25.51 0.56
CA VAL A 621 -8.50 26.86 0.30
C VAL A 621 -9.63 27.88 0.23
N ALA A 622 -10.75 27.53 -0.39
CA ALA A 622 -11.90 28.44 -0.59
C ALA A 622 -12.71 28.72 0.70
N ASN A 623 -12.60 27.86 1.72
CA ASN A 623 -13.33 27.96 2.99
C ASN A 623 -12.41 28.29 4.20
N ARG A 624 -11.27 28.96 3.97
CA ARG A 624 -10.34 29.48 4.99
C ARG A 624 -10.59 30.94 5.34
#